data_AF-N2AA20-F1
#
_entry.id   AF-N2AA20-F1
#
_cell.length_a   1.000
_cell.length_b   1.000
_cell.length_c   1.000
_cell.angle_alpha   90.00
_cell.angle_beta   90.00
_cell.angle_gamma   90.00
#
_symmetry.space_group_name_H-M   'P 1'
#
loop_
_entity.id
_entity.type
_entity.pdbx_description
1 polymer ?
#
loop_
_entity_poly.entity_id
_entity_poly.type
_entity_poly.pdbx_seq_one_letter_code
_entity_poly.pdbx_strand_id
1 'polypeptide(L)' 'MYEFRIITCADGSEIIDRSLKTPYSALTPTQMIEYQEINIQIAISDRMKRKAQREEERKIKRERNLLYRLACIFGIV' A
#
# COMPACT_ATOMS: atom_id res chain seq x y z
N MET A 1 7.93 7.10 16.76
CA MET A 1 9.02 6.36 16.08
C MET A 1 8.54 6.05 14.68
N TYR A 2 9.43 5.99 13.68
CA TYR A 2 9.03 5.55 12.33
C TYR A 2 8.97 4.02 12.26
N GLU A 3 7.97 3.50 11.56
CA GLU A 3 7.70 2.06 11.35
C GLU A 3 8.44 1.49 10.13
N PHE A 4 9.56 2.12 9.77
CA PHE A 4 10.46 1.69 8.72
C PHE A 4 11.86 2.24 8.99
N ARG A 5 12.84 1.72 8.25
CA ARG A 5 14.21 2.22 8.20
C ARG A 5 14.65 2.42 6.74
N ILE A 6 15.35 3.51 6.50
CA ILE A 6 16.04 3.76 5.23
C ILE A 6 17.45 3.19 5.37
N ILE A 7 17.82 2.28 4.47
CA ILE A 7 19.13 1.63 4.41
C ILE A 7 19.83 2.09 3.14
N THR A 8 20.89 2.87 3.29
CA THR A 8 21.75 3.25 2.17
C THR A 8 22.71 2.11 1.86
N CYS A 9 22.66 1.60 0.64
CA CYS A 9 23.52 0.54 0.15
C CYS A 9 24.87 1.10 -0.32
N ALA A 10 25.87 0.23 -0.49
CA ALA A 10 27.21 0.63 -0.91
C ALA A 10 27.27 1.28 -2.30
N ASP A 11 26.27 1.02 -3.15
CA ASP A 11 26.09 1.61 -4.48
C ASP A 11 25.37 2.98 -4.45
N GLY A 12 24.99 3.46 -3.26
CA GLY A 12 24.24 4.70 -3.08
C GLY A 12 22.73 4.55 -3.26
N SER A 13 22.22 3.35 -3.51
CA SER A 13 20.77 3.11 -3.53
C SER A 13 20.18 3.09 -2.11
N GLU A 14 18.91 3.49 -1.99
CA GLU A 14 18.21 3.50 -0.69
C GLU A 14 17.07 2.51 -0.67
N ILE A 15 17.08 1.64 0.33
CA ILE A 15 16.04 0.64 0.55
C ILE A 15 15.21 1.06 1.76
N ILE A 16 13.90 1.15 1.57
CA ILE A 16 12.93 1.37 2.65
C ILE A 16 12.51 0.00 3.21
N ASP A 17 13.07 -0.38 4.34
CA ASP A 17 12.74 -1.62 5.04
C ASP A 17 11.65 -1.35 6.09
N ARG A 18 10.46 -1.91 5.87
CA ARG A 18 9.29 -1.79 6.79
C ARG A 18 9.29 -2.83 7.91
N SER A 19 10.24 -3.76 7.94
CA SER A 19 10.37 -4.74 9.04
C SER A 19 11.10 -4.15 10.25
N LEU A 20 11.84 -3.06 10.04
CA LEU A 20 12.63 -2.37 11.04
C LEU A 20 11.95 -1.08 11.49
N LYS A 21 12.33 -0.60 12.67
CA LYS A 21 11.86 0.68 13.22
C LYS A 21 13.01 1.63 13.47
N THR A 22 12.75 2.93 13.32
CA THR A 22 13.77 3.97 13.51
C THR A 22 13.33 5.00 14.54
N PRO A 23 13.90 5.00 15.76
CA PRO A 23 13.54 5.93 16.82
C PRO A 23 13.94 7.36 16.44
N TYR A 24 13.11 8.33 16.84
CA TYR A 24 13.35 9.74 16.51
C TYR A 24 14.67 10.27 17.08
N SER A 25 15.09 9.75 18.24
CA SER A 25 16.36 10.10 18.88
C SER A 25 17.60 9.65 18.09
N ALA A 26 17.46 8.72 17.14
CA ALA A 26 18.56 8.25 16.30
C ALA A 26 18.71 9.07 15.00
N LEU A 27 17.86 10.08 14.78
CA LEU A 27 17.83 10.86 13.54
C LEU A 27 18.36 12.27 13.78
N THR A 28 19.11 12.78 12.81
CA THR A 28 19.39 14.22 12.72
C THR A 28 18.14 14.97 12.25
N PRO A 29 18.03 16.30 12.49
CA PRO A 29 16.90 17.08 12.02
C PRO A 29 16.67 16.98 10.50
N THR A 30 17.75 16.89 9.71
CA THR A 30 17.66 16.73 8.26
C THR A 30 17.08 15.37 7.87
N GLN A 31 17.57 14.29 8.48
CA GLN A 31 17.02 12.95 8.28
C GLN A 31 15.57 12.85 8.74
N MET A 32 15.18 13.59 9.78
CA MET A 32 13.79 13.62 10.25
C MET A 32 12.82 14.08 9.16
N ILE A 33 13.22 15.06 8.34
CA ILE A 33 12.41 15.57 7.23
C ILE A 33 12.23 14.48 6.17
N GLU A 34 13.33 13.84 5.76
CA GLU A 34 13.32 12.75 4.77
C GLU A 34 12.41 11.59 5.23
N TYR A 35 12.57 11.17 6.48
CA TYR A 35 11.72 10.14 7.07
C TYR A 35 10.25 10.58 7.15
N GLN A 36 9.97 11.85 7.45
CA GLN A 36 8.60 12.35 7.50
C GLN A 36 7.93 12.30 6.12
N GLU A 37 8.65 12.71 5.07
CA GLU A 37 8.17 12.66 3.69
C GLU A 37 7.87 11.23 3.25
N ILE A 38 8.80 10.30 3.50
CA ILE A 38 8.62 8.88 3.17
C ILE A 38 7.44 8.28 3.96
N ASN A 39 7.28 8.64 5.23
CA ASN A 39 6.15 8.19 6.03
C ASN A 39 4.80 8.61 5.42
N ILE A 40 4.70 9.85 4.92
CA ILE A 40 3.52 10.35 4.22
C ILE A 40 3.29 9.57 2.91
N GLN A 41 4.33 9.37 2.12
CA GLN A 41 4.24 8.64 0.85
C GLN A 41 3.80 7.19 1.04
N ILE A 42 4.32 6.51 2.07
CA ILE A 42 3.89 5.16 2.47
C ILE A 42 2.40 5.15 2.79
N ALA A 43 1.93 6.09 3.60
CA ALA A 43 0.52 6.18 3.98
C ALA A 43 -0.40 6.42 2.76
N ILE A 44 0.04 7.26 1.81
CA ILE A 44 -0.68 7.49 0.56
C ILE A 44 -0.71 6.21 -0.29
N SER A 45 0.42 5.56 -0.47
CA SER A 45 0.55 4.31 -1.24
C SER A 45 -0.36 3.21 -0.68
N ASP A 46 -0.35 3.01 0.65
CA ASP A 46 -1.19 2.00 1.30
C ASP A 46 -2.68 2.32 1.15
N ARG A 47 -3.08 3.59 1.20
CA ARG A 47 -4.46 4.02 0.92
C ARG A 47 -4.85 3.73 -0.53
N MET A 48 -3.95 3.99 -1.48
CA MET A 48 -4.20 3.72 -2.90
C MET A 48 -4.33 2.21 -3.17
N LYS A 49 -3.44 1.38 -2.62
CA LYS A 49 -3.52 -0.08 -2.72
C LYS A 49 -4.85 -0.63 -2.18
N ARG A 50 -5.29 -0.15 -1.01
CA ARG A 50 -6.59 -0.54 -0.43
C ARG A 50 -7.78 -0.13 -1.31
N LYS A 51 -7.71 1.04 -1.96
CA LYS A 51 -8.76 1.48 -2.89
C LYS A 51 -8.81 0.59 -4.13
N ALA A 52 -7.65 0.28 -4.71
CA ALA A 52 -7.55 -0.60 -5.87
C ALA A 52 -8.13 -2.00 -5.57
N GLN A 53 -7.74 -2.61 -4.44
CA GLN A 53 -8.28 -3.91 -4.01
C GLN A 53 -9.80 -3.91 -3.87
N ARG A 54 -10.37 -2.87 -3.24
CA ARG A 54 -11.84 -2.76 -3.13
C ARG A 54 -12.52 -2.59 -4.48
N GLU A 55 -11.86 -1.92 -5.43
CA GLU A 55 -12.42 -1.75 -6.77
C GLU A 55 -12.42 -3.08 -7.54
N GLU A 56 -11.35 -3.86 -7.44
CA GLU A 56 -11.26 -5.21 -8.00
C GLU A 56 -12.33 -6.14 -7.38
N GLU A 57 -12.47 -6.16 -6.06
CA GLU A 57 -13.52 -6.93 -5.38
C GLU A 57 -14.93 -6.52 -5.84
N ARG A 58 -15.15 -5.21 -6.02
CA ARG A 58 -16.43 -4.69 -6.54
C ARG A 58 -16.67 -5.12 -7.99
N LYS A 59 -15.64 -5.13 -8.84
CA LYS A 59 -15.74 -5.61 -10.23
C LYS A 59 -16.08 -7.09 -10.26
N ILE A 60 -15.34 -7.92 -9.52
CA ILE A 60 -15.61 -9.38 -9.39
C ILE A 60 -17.04 -9.62 -8.89
N LYS A 61 -17.50 -8.89 -7.86
CA LYS A 61 -18.87 -9.03 -7.36
C LYS A 61 -19.92 -8.62 -8.39
N ARG A 62 -19.68 -7.56 -9.16
CA ARG A 62 -20.59 -7.11 -10.23
C ARG A 62 -20.64 -8.13 -11.36
N GLU A 63 -19.50 -8.67 -11.79
CA GLU A 63 -19.42 -9.71 -12.81
C GLU A 63 -20.17 -10.97 -12.37
N ARG A 64 -19.94 -11.45 -11.15
CA ARG A 64 -20.69 -12.59 -10.60
C ARG A 64 -22.19 -12.33 -10.54
N ASN A 65 -22.62 -11.13 -10.15
CA ASN A 65 -24.03 -10.76 -10.13
C ASN A 65 -24.61 -10.70 -11.55
N LEU A 66 -23.86 -10.19 -12.52
CA LEU A 66 -24.28 -10.13 -13.92
C LEU A 66 -24.41 -11.54 -14.52
N LEU A 67 -23.41 -12.41 -14.28
CA LEU A 67 -23.46 -13.82 -14.68
C LEU A 67 -24.63 -14.55 -14.04
N TYR A 68 -24.87 -14.34 -12.74
CA TYR A 68 -26.03 -14.91 -12.05
C TYR A 68 -27.35 -14.45 -12.66
N ARG A 69 -27.51 -13.14 -12.93
CA ARG A 69 -28.72 -12.63 -13.60
C ARG A 69 -28.91 -13.22 -14.99
N LEU A 70 -27.85 -13.38 -15.77
CA LEU A 70 -27.92 -14.03 -17.08
C LEU A 70 -28.32 -15.50 -16.95
N ALA A 71 -27.71 -16.24 -16.02
CA ALA A 71 -28.05 -17.65 -15.78
C ALA A 71 -29.53 -17.84 -15.42
N CYS A 72 -30.12 -16.95 -14.60
CA CYS A 72 -31.56 -16.95 -14.31
C CYS A 72 -32.42 -16.65 -15.55
N ILE A 73 -32.01 -15.71 -16.41
CA ILE A 73 -32.76 -15.37 -17.64
C ILE A 73 -32.76 -16.56 -18.62
N PHE A 74 -31.64 -17.28 -18.71
CA PHE A 74 -31.51 -18.44 -19.59
C PHE A 74 -32.01 -19.76 -18.95
N GLY A 75 -32.56 -19.73 -17.73
CA GLY A 75 -33.08 -20.93 -17.05
C GLY A 75 -32.03 -22.00 -16.75
N ILE A 76 -30.76 -21.60 -16.62
CA ILE A 76 -29.65 -22.51 -16.29
C ILE A 76 -29.63 -22.82 -14.77
N VAL A 77 -30.27 -21.97 -13.96
CA VAL A 77 -30.46 -22.11 -12.50
C VAL A 77 -31.95 -22.31 -12.20
#